data_AF-A0A418ZQS3-F1
#
_entry.id   AF-A0A418ZQS3-F1
#
_cell.length_a   1.000
_cell.length_b   1.000
_cell.length_c   1.000
_cell.angle_alpha   90.00
_cell.angle_beta   90.00
_cell.angle_gamma   90.00
#
_symmetry.space_group_name_H-M   'P 1'
#
loop_
_entity.id
_entity.type
_entity.pdbx_description
1 polymer ?
#
loop_
_entity_poly.entity_id
_entity_poly.type
_entity_poly.pdbx_seq_one_letter_code
_entity_poly.pdbx_strand_id
1 'polypeptide(L)'
;MEIVGQADDTRISAPPGWPSNRGRHVATRSALPDDAVARICRPSRSAMTSGRARAKGWRLVFERRSPPFIEPLMGWTGGSDTLPQVGLDFPTLEDAIRYAQGQGLACQLPSSARPEGA
;
A
#
# COMPACT_ATOMS: atom_id res chain seq x y z
N MET A 1 -38.53 16.80 39.81
CA MET A 1 -39.03 15.41 39.74
C MET A 1 -38.55 14.83 38.43
N GLU A 2 -37.85 13.71 38.53
CA GLU A 2 -37.12 12.98 37.49
C GLU A 2 -37.94 12.66 36.25
N ILE A 3 -37.28 12.61 35.09
CA ILE A 3 -37.39 11.48 34.17
C ILE A 3 -36.00 11.10 33.65
N VAL A 4 -35.41 10.12 34.35
CA VAL A 4 -34.79 8.90 33.83
C VAL A 4 -34.11 9.00 32.46
N GLY A 5 -32.79 8.79 32.48
CA GLY A 5 -32.01 8.52 31.29
C GLY A 5 -32.37 7.20 30.64
N GLN A 6 -32.16 7.12 29.33
CA GLN A 6 -32.04 5.86 28.64
C GLN A 6 -30.95 6.03 27.59
N ALA A 7 -29.74 5.58 27.93
CA ALA A 7 -28.72 5.29 26.95
C ALA A 7 -29.25 4.12 26.12
N ASP A 8 -29.68 4.40 24.90
CA ASP A 8 -29.85 3.37 23.88
C ASP A 8 -28.45 2.91 23.47
N ASP A 9 -28.01 1.88 24.16
CA ASP A 9 -26.92 1.00 23.81
C ASP A 9 -27.25 0.39 22.44
N THR A 10 -26.90 1.10 21.37
CA THR A 10 -26.95 0.57 20.01
C THR A 10 -25.80 -0.43 19.82
N ARG A 11 -25.86 -1.57 20.52
CA ARG A 11 -25.09 -2.77 20.18
C ARG A 11 -25.62 -3.26 18.84
N ILE A 12 -24.85 -2.99 17.78
CA ILE A 12 -25.05 -3.58 16.46
C ILE A 12 -24.89 -5.10 16.62
N SER A 13 -25.99 -5.79 16.87
CA SER A 13 -26.04 -7.25 16.89
C SER A 13 -25.97 -7.74 15.45
N ALA A 14 -24.89 -8.45 15.11
CA ALA A 14 -24.77 -9.10 13.81
C ALA A 14 -25.95 -10.07 13.57
N PRO A 15 -26.52 -10.13 12.35
CA PRO A 15 -27.70 -10.94 12.06
C PRO A 15 -27.39 -12.45 12.19
N PRO A 16 -28.38 -13.26 12.58
CA PRO A 16 -28.23 -14.70 12.71
C PRO A 16 -27.96 -15.32 11.32
N GLY A 17 -26.79 -15.95 11.16
CA GLY A 17 -26.38 -16.63 9.92
C GLY A 17 -25.15 -16.05 9.22
N TRP A 18 -24.59 -14.94 9.71
CA TRP A 18 -23.31 -14.46 9.17
C TRP A 18 -22.18 -15.43 9.58
N PRO A 19 -21.38 -15.96 8.63
CA PRO A 19 -20.27 -16.82 8.97
C PRO A 19 -19.28 -16.01 9.81
N SER A 20 -19.12 -16.38 11.08
CA SER A 20 -18.13 -15.80 11.97
C SER A 20 -16.75 -16.11 11.39
N ASN A 21 -16.11 -15.12 10.76
CA ASN A 21 -14.75 -15.21 10.22
C ASN A 21 -13.67 -15.28 11.33
N ARG A 22 -13.99 -15.86 12.49
CA ARG A 22 -13.10 -16.03 13.63
C ARG A 22 -12.15 -17.21 13.41
N GLY A 23 -11.20 -17.03 12.49
CA GLY A 23 -9.96 -17.81 12.53
C GLY A 23 -9.53 -18.50 11.24
N ARG A 24 -9.50 -17.80 10.11
CA ARG A 24 -8.73 -18.27 8.93
C ARG A 24 -7.48 -17.44 8.71
N HIS A 25 -6.54 -17.51 9.65
CA HIS A 25 -5.15 -17.14 9.40
C HIS A 25 -4.39 -18.36 8.88
N VAL A 26 -4.54 -18.65 7.59
CA VAL A 26 -3.64 -19.46 6.76
C VAL A 26 -3.40 -18.59 5.53
N ALA A 27 -2.21 -18.09 5.21
CA ALA A 27 -0.87 -18.56 5.51
C ALA A 27 0.10 -17.37 5.65
N THR A 28 1.29 -17.66 6.18
CA THR A 28 2.49 -16.79 6.25
C THR A 28 3.07 -16.45 4.86
N ARG A 29 2.23 -16.43 3.81
CA ARG A 29 2.65 -16.12 2.45
C ARG A 29 2.31 -14.67 2.18
N SER A 30 3.33 -13.87 1.91
CA SER A 30 3.21 -12.50 1.44
C SER A 30 2.06 -12.40 0.42
N ALA A 31 1.16 -11.44 0.60
CA ALA A 31 0.00 -11.26 -0.29
C ALA A 31 0.40 -10.79 -1.71
N LEU A 32 1.70 -10.56 -1.90
CA LEU A 32 2.30 -10.08 -3.13
C LEU A 32 2.89 -11.26 -3.91
N PRO A 33 2.82 -11.21 -5.25
CA PRO A 33 3.37 -12.25 -6.09
C PRO A 33 4.91 -12.26 -6.02
N ASP A 34 5.49 -13.45 -6.12
CA ASP A 34 6.93 -13.70 -5.91
C ASP A 34 7.82 -13.01 -6.99
N ASP A 35 7.25 -12.67 -8.16
CA ASP A 35 7.89 -11.96 -9.26
C ASP A 35 7.78 -10.42 -9.18
N ALA A 36 7.19 -9.89 -8.11
CA ALA A 36 7.05 -8.45 -7.92
C ALA A 36 8.40 -7.77 -7.64
N VAL A 37 8.77 -6.82 -8.50
CA VAL A 37 9.93 -5.95 -8.30
C VAL A 37 9.49 -4.62 -7.70
N ALA A 38 10.06 -4.27 -6.56
CA ALA A 38 9.85 -3.00 -5.89
C ALA A 38 11.00 -2.02 -6.17
N ARG A 39 10.69 -0.72 -6.18
CA ARG A 39 11.67 0.36 -6.28
C ARG A 39 11.42 1.35 -5.17
N ILE A 40 12.49 1.69 -4.46
CA ILE A 40 12.43 2.67 -3.38
C ILE A 40 12.95 3.99 -3.91
N CYS A 41 12.15 5.04 -3.88
CA CYS A 41 12.50 6.36 -4.43
C CYS A 41 12.01 7.49 -3.52
N ARG A 42 12.76 8.59 -3.48
CA ARG A 42 12.27 9.84 -2.88
C ARG A 42 11.38 10.55 -3.91
N PRO A 43 10.10 10.81 -3.63
CA PRO A 43 9.22 11.53 -4.55
C PRO A 43 9.79 12.93 -4.81
N SER A 44 9.94 13.26 -6.08
CA SER A 44 10.38 14.59 -6.49
C SER A 44 9.28 15.62 -6.17
N ARG A 45 9.70 16.85 -5.90
CA ARG A 45 8.78 17.99 -5.81
C ARG A 45 8.07 18.13 -7.17
N SER A 46 6.75 18.27 -7.17
CA SER A 46 6.01 18.63 -8.40
C SER A 46 6.49 19.99 -8.88
N ALA A 47 6.95 20.06 -10.14
CA ALA A 47 7.59 21.25 -10.71
C ALA A 47 6.68 22.49 -10.67
N MET A 48 5.36 22.30 -10.76
CA MET A 48 4.37 23.37 -10.81
C MET A 48 3.96 23.90 -9.43
N THR A 49 4.22 23.17 -8.33
CA THR A 49 3.81 23.58 -6.98
C THR A 49 5.00 23.91 -6.09
N SER A 50 4.87 24.90 -5.20
CA SER A 50 5.86 25.26 -4.18
C SER A 50 5.83 24.35 -2.95
N GLY A 51 4.80 23.51 -2.80
CA GLY A 51 4.64 22.61 -1.66
C GLY A 51 5.74 21.55 -1.56
N ARG A 52 6.50 21.55 -0.46
CA ARG A 52 7.55 20.56 -0.16
C ARG A 52 7.08 19.41 0.76
N ALA A 53 5.85 19.46 1.25
CA ALA A 53 5.33 18.48 2.22
C ALA A 53 5.40 17.04 1.71
N ARG A 54 5.12 16.81 0.42
CA ARG A 54 5.10 15.48 -0.19
C ARG A 54 6.47 14.95 -0.62
N ALA A 55 7.55 15.73 -0.48
CA ALA A 55 8.89 15.41 -1.01
C ALA A 55 9.89 14.93 0.06
N LYS A 56 9.50 14.89 1.34
CA LYS A 56 10.41 14.57 2.45
C LYS A 56 10.45 13.08 2.84
N GLY A 57 9.53 12.26 2.33
CA GLY A 57 9.45 10.84 2.64
C GLY A 57 10.16 9.95 1.64
N TRP A 58 10.18 8.66 1.93
CA TRP A 58 10.52 7.60 0.99
C TRP A 58 9.24 6.98 0.46
N ARG A 59 9.25 6.55 -0.79
CA ARG A 59 8.13 5.83 -1.40
C ARG A 59 8.62 4.54 -2.02
N LEU A 60 7.96 3.44 -1.66
CA LEU A 60 8.11 2.17 -2.32
C LEU A 60 7.01 2.06 -3.38
N VAL A 61 7.42 1.88 -4.63
CA VAL A 61 6.53 1.64 -5.78
C VAL A 61 6.87 0.31 -6.42
N PHE A 62 5.89 -0.30 -7.08
CA PHE A 62 6.11 -1.54 -7.82
C PHE A 62 6.32 -1.26 -9.31
N GLU A 63 7.20 -2.03 -9.93
CA GLU A 63 7.35 -2.05 -11.38
C GLU A 63 6.17 -2.73 -12.05
N ARG A 64 5.81 -2.23 -13.24
CA ARG A 64 4.74 -2.83 -14.03
C ARG A 64 5.22 -4.14 -14.61
N ARG A 65 4.49 -5.21 -14.35
CA ARG A 65 4.81 -6.53 -14.89
C ARG A 65 4.20 -6.78 -16.27
N SER A 66 3.05 -6.16 -16.52
CA SER A 66 2.31 -6.30 -17.78
C SER A 66 2.13 -4.95 -18.47
N PRO A 67 2.26 -4.89 -19.81
CA PRO A 67 1.99 -3.68 -20.57
C PRO A 67 0.51 -3.28 -20.48
N PRO A 68 0.19 -1.98 -20.60
CA PRO A 68 -1.19 -1.54 -20.77
C PRO A 68 -1.72 -2.04 -22.12
N PHE A 69 -3.02 -2.29 -22.19
CA PHE A 69 -3.71 -2.56 -23.45
C PHE A 69 -4.84 -1.55 -23.66
N ILE A 70 -5.20 -1.32 -24.92
CA ILE A 70 -6.34 -0.48 -25.28
C ILE A 70 -7.56 -1.38 -25.44
N GLU A 71 -8.62 -1.06 -24.71
CA GLU A 71 -9.87 -1.80 -24.75
C GLU A 71 -10.60 -1.52 -26.09
N PRO A 72 -11.04 -2.56 -26.83
CA PRO A 72 -11.47 -2.41 -28.22
C PRO A 72 -12.79 -1.67 -28.38
N LEU A 73 -13.67 -1.68 -27.38
CA LEU A 73 -14.98 -1.03 -27.47
C LEU A 73 -14.89 0.47 -27.18
N MET A 74 -14.34 0.83 -26.01
CA MET A 74 -14.34 2.22 -25.52
C MET A 74 -13.02 2.95 -25.75
N GLY A 75 -11.96 2.25 -26.14
CA GLY A 75 -10.62 2.83 -26.30
C GLY A 75 -9.92 3.17 -24.98
N TRP A 76 -10.40 2.65 -23.85
CA TRP A 76 -9.80 2.93 -22.54
C TRP A 76 -8.51 2.16 -22.32
N THR A 77 -7.58 2.76 -21.58
CA THR A 77 -6.34 2.09 -21.19
C THR A 77 -6.60 1.14 -20.03
N GLY A 78 -6.61 -0.16 -20.32
CA GLY A 78 -6.71 -1.24 -19.35
C GLY A 78 -5.33 -1.75 -18.91
N GLY A 79 -5.32 -2.47 -17.79
CA GLY A 79 -4.16 -3.17 -17.29
C GLY A 79 -4.57 -4.38 -16.46
N SER A 80 -3.78 -5.46 -16.53
CA SER A 80 -4.01 -6.68 -15.76
C SER A 80 -3.29 -6.70 -14.41
N ASP A 81 -2.37 -5.76 -14.20
CA ASP A 81 -1.52 -5.69 -13.00
C ASP A 81 -2.02 -4.59 -12.05
N THR A 82 -2.20 -4.94 -10.79
CA THR A 82 -2.71 -4.05 -9.74
C THR A 82 -1.60 -3.40 -8.91
N LEU A 83 -0.43 -4.04 -8.86
CA LEU A 83 0.76 -3.52 -8.16
C LEU A 83 1.15 -2.08 -8.54
N PRO A 84 1.03 -1.63 -9.80
CA PRO A 84 1.39 -0.26 -10.19
C PRO A 84 0.51 0.81 -9.55
N GLN A 85 -0.67 0.42 -9.06
CA GLN A 85 -1.59 1.31 -8.35
C GLN A 85 -1.21 1.45 -6.87
N VAL A 86 -0.40 0.53 -6.34
CA VAL A 86 0.01 0.48 -4.95
C VAL A 86 1.31 1.27 -4.76
N GLY A 87 1.28 2.28 -3.90
CA GLY A 87 2.45 3.01 -3.46
C GLY A 87 2.43 3.16 -1.95
N LEU A 88 3.53 2.82 -1.29
CA LEU A 88 3.67 2.89 0.16
C LEU A 88 4.62 4.02 0.53
N ASP A 89 4.20 4.91 1.43
CA ASP A 89 5.06 5.93 2.00
C ASP A 89 5.72 5.47 3.30
N PHE A 90 6.99 5.80 3.43
CA PHE A 90 7.83 5.47 4.57
C PHE A 90 8.57 6.71 5.06
N PRO A 91 8.80 6.86 6.37
CA PRO A 91 9.57 7.96 6.91
C PRO A 91 11.07 7.82 6.62
N THR A 92 11.60 6.59 6.64
CA THR A 92 13.03 6.30 6.46
C THR A 92 13.26 5.24 5.39
N LEU A 93 14.50 5.15 4.90
CA LEU A 93 14.89 4.17 3.89
C LEU A 93 14.91 2.76 4.48
N GLU A 94 15.40 2.63 5.71
CA GLU A 94 15.53 1.36 6.42
C GLU A 94 14.17 0.72 6.64
N ASP A 95 13.14 1.52 6.93
CA ASP A 95 11.78 1.01 7.14
C ASP A 95 11.19 0.44 5.84
N ALA A 96 11.43 1.11 4.71
CA ALA A 96 11.05 0.62 3.39
C ALA A 96 11.78 -0.68 3.02
N ILE A 97 13.08 -0.77 3.32
CA ILE A 97 13.88 -1.98 3.09
C ILE A 97 13.38 -3.13 3.96
N ARG A 98 13.13 -2.88 5.24
CA ARG A 98 12.61 -3.87 6.19
C ARG A 98 11.27 -4.42 5.74
N TYR A 99 10.38 -3.56 5.24
CA TYR A 99 9.11 -3.99 4.67
C TYR A 99 9.31 -4.87 3.43
N ALA A 100 10.17 -4.45 2.50
CA ALA A 100 10.46 -5.23 1.30
C ALA A 100 11.03 -6.61 1.63
N GLN A 101 11.97 -6.69 2.58
CA GLN A 101 12.55 -7.95 3.06
C GLN A 101 11.50 -8.84 3.75
N GLY A 102 10.65 -8.25 4.60
CA GLY A 102 9.58 -8.98 5.29
C GLY A 102 8.52 -9.56 4.34
N GLN A 103 8.34 -8.94 3.18
CA GLN A 103 7.45 -9.43 2.12
C GLN A 103 8.17 -10.33 1.09
N GLY A 104 9.50 -10.48 1.15
CA GLY A 104 10.28 -11.27 0.20
C GLY A 104 10.38 -10.63 -1.20
N LEU A 105 10.29 -9.31 -1.29
CA LEU A 105 10.29 -8.57 -2.56
C LEU A 105 11.70 -8.25 -3.05
N ALA A 106 11.93 -8.37 -4.35
CA ALA A 106 13.14 -7.87 -4.99
C ALA A 106 13.08 -6.34 -5.07
N CYS A 107 13.86 -5.64 -4.22
CA CYS A 107 13.86 -4.17 -4.18
C CYS A 107 15.11 -3.55 -4.84
N GLN A 108 14.91 -2.51 -5.65
CA GLN A 108 15.99 -1.68 -6.18
C GLN A 108 16.16 -0.40 -5.35
N LEU A 109 17.39 -0.13 -4.92
CA LEU A 109 17.77 1.07 -4.20
C LEU A 109 18.23 2.17 -5.18
N PRO A 110 17.96 3.45 -4.89
CA PRO A 110 18.47 4.54 -5.70
C PRO A 110 19.98 4.70 -5.44
N SER A 111 20.76 4.99 -6.48
CA SER A 111 22.21 5.18 -6.38
C SER A 111 22.63 6.25 -5.34
N SER A 112 21.76 7.21 -5.04
CA SER A 112 21.99 8.26 -4.03
C SER A 112 21.61 7.87 -2.60
N ALA A 113 21.08 6.66 -2.39
CA ALA A 113 20.88 6.09 -1.05
C ALA A 113 22.21 5.55 -0.52
N ARG A 114 23.11 6.45 -0.12
CA ARG A 114 24.16 6.09 0.82
C ARG A 114 23.50 5.99 2.20
N PRO A 115 23.58 4.85 2.90
CA PRO A 115 23.14 4.79 4.29
C PRO A 115 24.06 5.72 5.09
N GLU A 116 23.57 6.89 5.45
CA GLU A 116 24.28 7.81 6.34
C GLU A 116 24.13 7.24 7.75
N GLY A 117 25.14 6.48 8.20
CA GLY A 117 25.11 5.81 9.50
C GLY A 117 26.23 4.80 9.69
N ALA A 118 27.48 5.30 9.77
CA ALA A 118 28.58 4.70 10.53
C ALA A 118 29.44 5.82 11.09
#